data_AF-A0A2A9NX05-F1
#
_entry.id   AF-A0A2A9NX05-F1
#
_cell.length_a   1.000
_cell.length_b   1.000
_cell.length_c   1.000
_cell.angle_alpha   90.00
_cell.angle_beta   90.00
_cell.angle_gamma   90.00
#
_symmetry.space_group_name_H-M   'P 1'
#
loop_
_entity.id
_entity.type
_entity.pdbx_description
1 polymer ?
#
loop_
_entity_poly.entity_id
_entity_poly.type
_entity_poly.pdbx_seq_one_letter_code
_entity_poly.pdbx_strand_id
1 'polypeptide(L)'
;MWILLDIKMDDDAELLVSAIARAVQEVPSGSVPWEKRMVLGCWNASTLLAARRHLPNYALSHIGTSASYAAHFLGPQPNLALNLAYTAVPFAPFSSSSSSSSLPPPRRLRPSSSPPLFAWTVNGESTMRWALAHGNIDAVVTDDPAAFRALCRRWEDEVAGRALPPLRLPLLRSLALRWDWCCVRLRHRLVFLYRRFWLRKLDYLSS
;
A
#
# COMPACT_ATOMS: atom_id res chain seq x y z
N MET A 1 5.00 11.99 15.19
CA MET A 1 4.81 11.80 13.74
C MET A 1 5.15 10.37 13.36
N TRP A 2 4.38 9.77 12.45
CA TRP A 2 4.65 8.48 11.83
C TRP A 2 5.05 8.71 10.37
N ILE A 3 5.95 7.90 9.82
CA ILE A 3 6.51 8.10 8.48
C ILE A 3 6.48 6.78 7.71
N LEU A 4 6.02 6.84 6.46
CA LEU A 4 6.23 5.80 5.46
C LEU A 4 7.24 6.36 4.45
N LEU A 5 8.48 5.86 4.49
CA LEU A 5 9.58 6.37 3.66
C LEU A 5 9.62 5.63 2.33
N ASP A 6 9.39 6.33 1.22
CA ASP A 6 9.38 5.77 -0.13
C ASP A 6 10.80 5.70 -0.74
N ILE A 7 11.46 4.55 -0.58
CA ILE A 7 12.83 4.29 -1.04
C ILE A 7 12.80 3.80 -2.49
N LYS A 8 13.21 4.67 -3.42
CA LYS A 8 13.20 4.40 -4.87
C LYS A 8 14.33 3.46 -5.30
N MET A 9 14.19 2.91 -6.51
CA MET A 9 15.09 1.92 -7.12
C MET A 9 16.16 2.53 -8.04
N ASP A 10 16.25 3.85 -8.08
CA ASP A 10 17.02 4.58 -9.07
C ASP A 10 18.53 4.60 -8.73
N ASP A 11 18.85 4.67 -7.44
CA ASP A 11 20.21 4.69 -6.89
C ASP A 11 20.75 3.31 -6.50
N ASP A 12 22.04 3.26 -6.10
CA ASP A 12 22.63 2.09 -5.47
C ASP A 12 21.98 1.83 -4.10
N ALA A 13 21.44 0.63 -3.90
CA ALA A 13 20.65 0.30 -2.72
C ALA A 13 21.46 0.34 -1.41
N GLU A 14 22.72 -0.12 -1.44
CA GLU A 14 23.56 -0.17 -0.25
C GLU A 14 23.99 1.23 0.18
N LEU A 15 24.41 2.06 -0.77
CA LEU A 15 24.78 3.45 -0.52
C LEU A 15 23.56 4.27 -0.06
N LEU A 16 22.42 4.15 -0.72
CA LEU A 16 21.20 4.89 -0.37
C LEU A 16 20.71 4.53 1.04
N VAL A 17 20.57 3.23 1.34
CA VAL A 17 20.02 2.80 2.63
C VAL A 17 21.01 3.06 3.77
N SER A 18 22.32 2.87 3.55
CA SER A 18 23.31 3.22 4.58
C SER A 18 23.34 4.71 4.87
N ALA A 19 23.15 5.56 3.87
CA ALA A 19 23.01 7.01 4.06
C ALA A 19 21.74 7.36 4.85
N ILE A 20 20.60 6.73 4.55
CA ILE A 20 19.36 6.86 5.33
C ILE A 20 19.61 6.47 6.80
N ALA A 21 20.32 5.36 7.04
CA ALA A 21 20.61 4.90 8.38
C ALA A 21 21.44 5.91 9.19
N ARG A 22 22.48 6.50 8.58
CA ARG A 22 23.28 7.56 9.20
C ARG A 22 22.42 8.79 9.51
N ALA A 23 21.64 9.26 8.53
CA ALA A 23 20.79 10.43 8.71
C ALA A 23 19.75 10.26 9.83
N VAL A 24 19.17 9.07 9.98
CA VAL A 24 18.22 8.80 11.07
C VAL A 24 18.92 8.75 12.44
N GLN A 25 20.15 8.24 12.51
CA GLN A 25 20.94 8.18 13.75
C GLN A 25 21.39 9.58 14.22
N GLU A 26 21.64 10.50 13.29
CA GLU A 26 22.04 11.88 13.61
C GLU A 26 20.92 12.70 14.27
N VAL A 27 19.66 12.30 14.09
CA VAL A 27 18.51 12.99 14.67
C VAL A 27 18.10 12.33 15.99
N PRO A 28 18.25 13.02 17.14
CA PRO A 28 17.88 12.46 18.43
C PRO A 28 16.45 11.93 18.44
N SER A 29 16.28 10.67 18.87
CA SER A 29 14.95 10.15 19.12
C SER A 29 14.33 10.87 20.32
N GLY A 30 13.09 11.32 20.19
CA GLY A 30 12.30 11.79 21.33
C GLY A 30 11.88 10.63 22.24
N SER A 31 10.74 10.75 22.92
CA SER A 31 10.22 9.68 23.79
C SER A 31 9.91 8.35 23.09
N VAL A 32 9.76 8.36 21.77
CA VAL A 32 9.52 7.17 20.95
C VAL A 32 10.65 7.03 19.93
N PRO A 33 11.37 5.89 19.89
CA PRO A 33 12.43 5.63 18.91
C PRO A 33 11.96 5.74 17.45
N TRP A 34 12.88 5.97 16.52
CA TRP A 34 12.56 6.11 15.10
C TRP A 34 12.08 4.79 14.47
N GLU A 35 12.67 3.66 14.86
CA GLU A 35 12.29 2.33 14.35
C GLU A 35 10.85 1.94 14.69
N LYS A 36 10.25 2.57 15.72
CA LYS A 36 8.85 2.39 16.09
C LYS A 36 7.90 3.35 15.38
N ARG A 37 8.41 4.34 14.63
CA ARG A 37 7.62 5.39 13.97
C ARG A 37 7.76 5.39 12.45
N MET A 38 8.73 4.66 11.92
CA MET A 38 9.06 4.63 10.51
C MET A 38 8.77 3.25 9.90
N VAL A 39 8.14 3.25 8.75
CA VAL A 39 8.05 2.08 7.85
C VAL A 39 8.86 2.41 6.60
N LEU A 40 9.81 1.55 6.25
CA LEU A 40 10.65 1.69 5.08
C LEU A 40 9.98 0.99 3.89
N GLY A 41 9.53 1.77 2.92
CA GLY A 41 8.88 1.32 1.70
C GLY A 41 9.88 1.09 0.58
N CYS A 42 10.15 -0.18 0.28
CA CYS A 42 11.16 -0.61 -0.70
C CYS A 42 10.49 -1.08 -1.99
N TRP A 43 10.96 -0.59 -3.14
CA TRP A 43 10.35 -0.96 -4.42
C TRP A 43 10.84 -2.27 -5.03
N ASN A 44 12.00 -2.78 -4.62
CA ASN A 44 12.62 -3.94 -5.25
C ASN A 44 13.42 -4.79 -4.25
N ALA A 45 14.00 -5.90 -4.71
CA ALA A 45 14.71 -6.84 -3.82
C ALA A 45 15.99 -6.22 -3.26
N SER A 46 16.77 -5.52 -4.09
CA SER A 46 18.01 -4.85 -3.66
C SER A 46 17.77 -3.85 -2.51
N THR A 47 16.81 -2.94 -2.65
CA THR A 47 16.48 -1.95 -1.61
C THR A 47 15.93 -2.61 -0.34
N LEU A 48 15.12 -3.65 -0.49
CA LEU A 48 14.58 -4.40 0.65
C LEU A 48 15.68 -5.13 1.44
N LEU A 49 16.60 -5.80 0.74
CA LEU A 49 17.72 -6.51 1.37
C LEU A 49 18.72 -5.55 2.02
N ALA A 50 19.02 -4.42 1.37
CA ALA A 50 19.84 -3.37 1.98
C ALA A 50 19.19 -2.82 3.26
N ALA A 51 17.88 -2.58 3.25
CA ALA A 51 17.14 -2.13 4.44
C ALA A 51 17.18 -3.16 5.58
N ARG A 52 17.10 -4.46 5.27
CA ARG A 52 17.29 -5.52 6.28
C ARG A 52 18.67 -5.52 6.91
N ARG A 53 19.72 -5.19 6.14
CA ARG A 53 21.11 -5.16 6.63
C ARG A 53 21.39 -3.93 7.49
N HIS A 54 21.06 -2.74 6.98
CA HIS A 54 21.43 -1.47 7.62
C HIS A 54 20.41 -0.98 8.65
N LEU A 55 19.14 -1.37 8.51
CA LEU A 55 18.02 -0.92 9.35
C LEU A 55 17.18 -2.13 9.85
N PRO A 56 17.80 -3.15 10.49
CA PRO A 56 17.15 -4.44 10.77
C PRO A 56 15.93 -4.35 11.69
N ASN A 57 15.88 -3.35 12.56
CA ASN A 57 14.81 -3.16 13.54
C ASN A 57 13.63 -2.34 13.02
N TYR A 58 13.72 -1.81 11.79
CA TYR A 58 12.68 -0.98 11.20
C TYR A 58 11.61 -1.84 10.52
N ALA A 59 10.36 -1.41 10.61
CA ALA A 59 9.29 -2.02 9.85
C ALA A 59 9.50 -1.82 8.34
N LEU A 60 9.19 -2.84 7.55
CA LEU A 60 9.39 -2.82 6.10
C LEU A 60 8.06 -2.99 5.37
N SER A 61 7.94 -2.34 4.21
CA SER A 61 6.87 -2.58 3.26
C SER A 61 7.41 -2.69 1.84
N HIS A 62 6.81 -3.55 1.01
CA HIS A 62 7.11 -3.59 -0.41
C HIS A 62 6.18 -2.65 -1.19
N ILE A 63 6.75 -1.66 -1.88
CA ILE A 63 6.01 -0.75 -2.75
C ILE A 63 5.93 -1.33 -4.16
N GLY A 64 4.73 -1.49 -4.70
CA GLY A 64 4.59 -2.06 -6.04
C GLY A 64 3.27 -1.81 -6.75
N THR A 65 3.29 -1.96 -8.06
CA THR A 65 2.10 -1.91 -8.92
C THR A 65 1.62 -3.29 -9.38
N SER A 66 2.34 -4.35 -8.99
CA SER A 66 2.10 -5.73 -9.41
C SER A 66 1.99 -6.64 -8.19
N ALA A 67 0.81 -7.22 -8.00
CA ALA A 67 0.57 -8.17 -6.91
C ALA A 67 1.36 -9.48 -7.08
N SER A 68 1.55 -9.95 -8.32
CA SER A 68 2.34 -11.16 -8.57
C SER A 68 3.83 -10.94 -8.28
N TYR A 69 4.34 -9.73 -8.54
CA TYR A 69 5.67 -9.36 -8.08
C TYR A 69 5.69 -9.25 -6.56
N ALA A 70 4.76 -8.56 -5.92
CA ALA A 70 4.73 -8.47 -4.46
C ALA A 70 4.71 -9.85 -3.75
N ALA A 71 4.04 -10.84 -4.34
CA ALA A 71 3.89 -12.18 -3.77
C ALA A 71 5.22 -12.91 -3.53
N HIS A 72 6.25 -12.68 -4.35
CA HIS A 72 7.51 -13.41 -4.20
C HIS A 72 8.29 -13.01 -2.95
N PHE A 73 7.99 -11.86 -2.34
CA PHE A 73 8.62 -11.43 -1.09
C PHE A 73 7.99 -12.07 0.15
N LEU A 74 6.71 -12.46 0.09
CA LEU A 74 5.95 -12.80 1.30
C LEU A 74 6.42 -14.06 2.03
N GLY A 75 6.95 -15.04 1.29
CA GLY A 75 7.55 -16.24 1.89
C GLY A 75 8.91 -15.95 2.51
N PRO A 76 9.89 -15.42 1.74
CA PRO A 76 11.24 -15.19 2.24
C PRO A 76 11.39 -14.02 3.23
N GLN A 77 10.42 -13.09 3.28
CA GLN A 77 10.52 -11.86 4.09
C GLN A 77 9.41 -11.82 5.14
N PRO A 78 9.65 -12.37 6.35
CA PRO A 78 8.65 -12.33 7.42
C PRO A 78 8.39 -10.89 7.87
N ASN A 79 7.16 -10.63 8.31
CA ASN A 79 6.70 -9.31 8.78
C ASN A 79 6.82 -8.18 7.75
N LEU A 80 6.83 -8.51 6.45
CA LEU A 80 6.82 -7.53 5.37
C LEU A 80 5.39 -7.07 5.07
N ALA A 81 5.11 -5.77 5.22
CA ALA A 81 3.86 -5.19 4.75
C ALA A 81 3.84 -5.06 3.21
N LEU A 82 2.66 -5.04 2.62
CA LEU A 82 2.46 -4.76 1.20
C LEU A 82 1.94 -3.34 1.05
N ASN A 83 2.59 -2.52 0.26
CA ASN A 83 2.17 -1.17 -0.08
C ASN A 83 1.91 -1.07 -1.58
N LEU A 84 0.68 -1.35 -2.01
CA LEU A 84 0.37 -1.60 -3.41
C LEU A 84 -0.44 -0.47 -4.05
N ALA A 85 -0.23 -0.29 -5.34
CA ALA A 85 -1.13 0.52 -6.14
C ALA A 85 -2.56 0.00 -5.95
N TYR A 86 -3.55 0.87 -5.71
CA TYR A 86 -4.91 0.48 -5.37
C TYR A 86 -5.55 -0.44 -6.43
N THR A 87 -5.14 -0.31 -7.69
CA THR A 87 -5.57 -1.20 -8.79
C THR A 87 -4.98 -2.61 -8.72
N ALA A 88 -3.89 -2.80 -8.00
CA ALA A 88 -3.21 -4.08 -7.79
C ALA A 88 -3.70 -4.82 -6.53
N VAL A 89 -4.20 -4.07 -5.54
CA VAL A 89 -4.74 -4.60 -4.28
C VAL A 89 -5.78 -5.72 -4.45
N PRO A 90 -6.76 -5.65 -5.37
CA PRO A 90 -7.70 -6.76 -5.60
C PRO A 90 -7.05 -8.11 -5.92
N PHE A 91 -5.81 -8.08 -6.44
CA PHE A 91 -5.04 -9.24 -6.86
C PHE A 91 -3.95 -9.61 -5.86
N ALA A 92 -3.85 -8.89 -4.73
CA ALA A 92 -2.85 -9.15 -3.71
C ALA A 92 -3.05 -10.55 -3.11
N PRO A 93 -1.96 -11.24 -2.74
CA PRO A 93 -2.06 -12.46 -1.95
C PRO A 93 -2.90 -12.15 -0.70
N PHE A 94 -3.89 -13.00 -0.40
CA PHE A 94 -4.82 -12.83 0.73
C PHE A 94 -5.89 -11.73 0.56
N SER A 95 -6.02 -11.13 -0.63
CA SER A 95 -7.18 -10.29 -0.95
C SER A 95 -8.42 -11.16 -1.21
N SER A 96 -9.18 -11.48 -0.15
CA SER A 96 -10.51 -12.07 -0.29
C SER A 96 -11.54 -10.99 -0.67
N SER A 97 -11.64 -10.67 -1.95
CA SER A 97 -12.71 -9.84 -2.49
C SER A 97 -14.00 -10.67 -2.62
N SER A 98 -14.67 -10.93 -1.50
CA SER A 98 -16.06 -11.38 -1.51
C SER A 98 -16.93 -10.38 -0.77
N SER A 99 -17.25 -9.26 -1.41
CA SER A 99 -18.54 -8.59 -1.16
C SER A 99 -18.89 -7.64 -2.31
N SER A 100 -19.88 -8.05 -3.09
CA SER A 100 -20.81 -7.16 -3.81
C SER A 100 -21.85 -6.53 -2.86
N SER A 101 -21.66 -6.68 -1.55
CA SER A 101 -22.53 -6.17 -0.50
C SER A 101 -22.16 -4.73 -0.17
N SER A 102 -23.17 -3.88 -0.03
CA SER A 102 -23.06 -2.51 0.47
C SER A 102 -22.74 -2.43 1.97
N LEU A 103 -22.52 -3.57 2.63
CA LEU A 103 -22.13 -3.67 4.03
C LEU A 103 -20.68 -4.17 4.13
N PRO A 104 -19.83 -3.55 4.97
CA PRO A 104 -18.46 -3.99 5.13
C PRO A 104 -18.44 -5.44 5.64
N PRO A 105 -17.61 -6.33 5.05
CA PRO A 105 -17.39 -7.63 5.65
C PRO A 105 -16.78 -7.43 7.05
N PRO A 106 -17.11 -8.28 8.04
CA PRO A 106 -16.48 -8.17 9.34
C PRO A 106 -14.96 -8.32 9.18
N ARG A 107 -14.19 -7.42 9.83
CA ARG A 107 -12.72 -7.41 9.93
C ARG A 107 -12.09 -8.76 10.34
N ARG A 108 -12.91 -9.76 10.68
CA ARG A 108 -12.60 -11.07 11.27
C ARG A 108 -12.27 -12.17 10.25
N LEU A 109 -12.34 -11.91 8.95
CA LEU A 109 -12.04 -12.95 7.93
C LEU A 109 -10.56 -13.02 7.54
N ARG A 110 -9.74 -12.05 7.97
CA ARG A 110 -8.32 -12.03 7.69
C ARG A 110 -7.55 -12.79 8.79
N PRO A 111 -6.77 -13.83 8.45
CA PRO A 111 -5.90 -14.49 9.42
C PRO A 111 -5.03 -13.45 10.14
N SER A 112 -4.90 -13.57 11.46
CA SER A 112 -4.08 -12.67 12.28
C SER A 112 -2.62 -12.59 11.84
N SER A 113 -2.15 -13.58 11.07
CA SER A 113 -0.82 -13.66 10.48
C SER A 113 -0.66 -12.96 9.12
N SER A 114 -1.71 -12.35 8.57
CA SER A 114 -1.64 -11.72 7.24
C SER A 114 -0.81 -10.44 7.29
N PRO A 115 0.09 -10.21 6.30
CA PRO A 115 0.93 -9.03 6.27
C PRO A 115 0.09 -7.75 6.13
N PRO A 116 0.43 -6.63 6.81
CA PRO A 116 -0.28 -5.36 6.67
C PRO A 116 -0.39 -4.93 5.20
N LEU A 117 -1.54 -4.40 4.78
CA LEU A 117 -1.83 -4.02 3.40
C LEU A 117 -2.18 -2.55 3.28
N PHE A 118 -1.37 -1.80 2.54
CA PHE A 118 -1.54 -0.37 2.27
C PHE A 118 -1.89 -0.17 0.79
N ALA A 119 -2.74 0.82 0.51
CA ALA A 119 -3.17 1.16 -0.84
C ALA A 119 -2.75 2.59 -1.23
N TRP A 120 -2.17 2.75 -2.41
CA TRP A 120 -1.73 4.06 -2.94
C TRP A 120 -2.02 4.23 -4.45
N THR A 121 -2.00 5.42 -5.01
CA THR A 121 -2.45 6.64 -4.33
C THR A 121 -3.98 6.70 -4.47
N VAL A 122 -4.70 6.88 -3.36
CA VAL A 122 -6.16 6.85 -3.32
C VAL A 122 -6.68 8.26 -3.09
N ASN A 123 -7.06 8.95 -4.16
CA ASN A 123 -7.42 10.37 -4.10
C ASN A 123 -8.92 10.65 -4.33
N GLY A 124 -9.58 9.90 -5.21
CA GLY A 124 -11.01 10.10 -5.47
C GLY A 124 -11.89 9.51 -4.37
N GLU A 125 -12.97 10.20 -3.98
CA GLU A 125 -13.91 9.71 -2.95
C GLU A 125 -14.45 8.31 -3.26
N SER A 126 -14.73 7.99 -4.54
CA SER A 126 -15.14 6.65 -4.96
C SER A 126 -14.09 5.59 -4.66
N THR A 127 -12.81 5.91 -4.88
CA THR A 127 -11.68 5.01 -4.60
C THR A 127 -11.42 4.91 -3.11
N MET A 128 -11.58 6.01 -2.36
CA MET A 128 -11.50 6.00 -0.90
C MET A 128 -12.61 5.14 -0.27
N ARG A 129 -13.85 5.28 -0.73
CA ARG A 129 -14.97 4.43 -0.30
C ARG A 129 -14.74 2.97 -0.66
N TRP A 130 -14.23 2.69 -1.86
CA TRP A 130 -13.81 1.34 -2.23
C TRP A 130 -12.77 0.79 -1.25
N ALA A 131 -11.78 1.60 -0.85
CA ALA A 131 -10.74 1.16 0.07
C ALA A 131 -11.31 0.82 1.46
N LEU A 132 -12.26 1.62 1.96
CA LEU A 132 -12.98 1.35 3.20
C LEU A 132 -13.84 0.09 3.12
N ALA A 133 -14.57 -0.08 2.01
CA ALA A 133 -15.42 -1.24 1.77
C ALA A 133 -14.64 -2.55 1.61
N HIS A 134 -13.38 -2.48 1.15
CA HIS A 134 -12.54 -3.66 0.94
C HIS A 134 -12.28 -4.48 2.22
N GLY A 135 -12.29 -3.83 3.39
CA GLY A 135 -12.18 -4.49 4.70
C GLY A 135 -10.80 -5.09 5.06
N ASN A 136 -9.90 -5.25 4.10
CA ASN A 136 -8.55 -5.82 4.30
C ASN A 136 -7.41 -4.80 4.14
N ILE A 137 -7.72 -3.53 3.88
CA ILE A 137 -6.74 -2.45 3.75
C ILE A 137 -6.53 -1.82 5.13
N ASP A 138 -5.28 -1.83 5.60
CA ASP A 138 -4.89 -1.32 6.91
C ASP A 138 -4.51 0.17 6.86
N ALA A 139 -4.03 0.67 5.71
CA ALA A 139 -3.70 2.08 5.53
C ALA A 139 -3.92 2.54 4.09
N VAL A 140 -4.18 3.83 3.94
CA VAL A 140 -4.34 4.50 2.65
C VAL A 140 -3.32 5.63 2.53
N VAL A 141 -2.60 5.65 1.41
CA VAL A 141 -1.74 6.77 1.02
C VAL A 141 -2.54 7.64 0.05
N THR A 142 -2.70 8.91 0.42
CA THR A 142 -3.52 9.90 -0.30
C THR A 142 -2.87 11.25 -0.23
N ASP A 143 -3.09 12.06 -1.26
CA ASP A 143 -2.63 13.45 -1.30
C ASP A 143 -3.53 14.36 -0.43
N ASP A 144 -4.73 13.89 -0.04
CA ASP A 144 -5.66 14.60 0.84
C ASP A 144 -6.07 13.77 2.07
N PRO A 145 -5.19 13.72 3.11
CA PRO A 145 -5.47 12.97 4.34
C PRO A 145 -6.64 13.57 5.14
N ALA A 146 -6.93 14.86 4.96
CA ALA A 146 -8.04 15.52 5.66
C ALA A 146 -9.39 15.06 5.10
N ALA A 147 -9.53 15.01 3.77
CA ALA A 147 -10.72 14.48 3.11
C ALA A 147 -10.94 13.01 3.44
N PHE A 148 -9.86 12.19 3.42
CA PHE A 148 -9.98 10.78 3.79
C PHE A 148 -10.43 10.60 5.24
N ARG A 149 -9.86 11.35 6.19
CA ARG A 149 -10.28 11.30 7.60
C ARG A 149 -11.74 11.71 7.79
N ALA A 150 -12.21 12.74 7.07
CA ALA A 150 -13.60 13.16 7.10
C ALA A 150 -14.53 12.07 6.55
N LEU A 151 -14.11 11.39 5.47
CA LEU A 151 -14.85 10.27 4.90
C LEU A 151 -14.90 9.06 5.86
N CYS A 152 -13.81 8.72 6.55
CA CYS A 152 -13.82 7.63 7.55
C CYS A 152 -14.89 7.86 8.62
N ARG A 153 -15.00 9.09 9.16
CA ARG A 153 -16.04 9.43 10.15
C ARG A 153 -17.45 9.24 9.59
N ARG A 154 -17.70 9.74 8.38
CA ARG A 154 -19.00 9.55 7.72
C ARG A 154 -19.31 8.08 7.48
N TRP A 155 -18.32 7.31 7.04
CA TRP A 155 -18.46 5.87 6.81
C TRP A 155 -18.80 5.11 8.09
N GLU A 156 -18.17 5.45 9.23
CA GLU A 156 -18.50 4.88 10.54
C GLU A 156 -19.96 5.18 10.94
N ASP A 157 -20.45 6.38 10.65
CA ASP A 157 -21.86 6.75 10.88
C ASP A 157 -22.82 6.04 9.92
N GLU A 158 -22.47 5.90 8.64
CA GLU A 158 -23.23 5.13 7.64
C GLU A 158 -23.35 3.65 8.06
N VAL A 159 -22.24 3.03 8.47
CA VAL A 159 -22.21 1.62 8.93
C VAL A 159 -22.96 1.42 10.24
N ALA A 160 -22.95 2.42 11.12
CA ALA A 160 -23.73 2.40 12.36
C ALA A 160 -25.21 2.72 12.17
N GLY A 161 -25.66 2.98 10.93
CA GLY A 161 -27.05 3.35 10.62
C GLY A 161 -27.44 4.77 11.08
N ARG A 162 -26.47 5.61 11.45
CA ARG A 162 -26.68 7.00 11.89
C ARG A 162 -26.74 8.00 10.73
N ALA A 163 -26.29 7.59 9.54
CA ALA A 163 -26.33 8.40 8.32
C ALA A 163 -26.91 7.58 7.16
N LEU A 164 -27.61 8.27 6.25
CA LEU A 164 -28.07 7.65 5.01
C LEU A 164 -26.86 7.38 4.10
N PRO A 165 -26.81 6.21 3.45
CA PRO A 165 -25.76 5.93 2.47
C PRO A 165 -25.85 6.92 1.30
N PRO A 166 -24.74 7.20 0.62
CA PRO A 166 -24.75 8.05 -0.56
C PRO A 166 -25.71 7.50 -1.62
N LEU A 167 -26.37 8.41 -2.35
CA LEU A 167 -27.19 8.05 -3.49
C LEU A 167 -26.39 7.24 -4.51
N ARG A 168 -27.02 6.20 -5.06
CA ARG A 168 -26.42 5.38 -6.12
C ARG A 168 -26.02 6.27 -7.29
N LEU A 169 -24.79 6.10 -7.75
CA LEU A 169 -24.29 6.84 -8.91
C LEU A 169 -25.07 6.42 -10.16
N PRO A 170 -25.34 7.35 -11.10
CA PRO A 170 -25.88 7.01 -12.41
C PRO A 170 -25.01 5.96 -13.12
N LEU A 171 -25.63 5.14 -13.97
CA LEU A 171 -24.93 4.06 -14.71
C LEU A 171 -23.74 4.58 -15.51
N LEU A 172 -23.90 5.70 -16.23
CA LEU A 172 -22.83 6.31 -17.02
C LEU A 172 -21.63 6.70 -16.16
N ARG A 173 -21.87 7.30 -14.98
CA ARG A 173 -20.79 7.66 -14.05
C ARG A 173 -20.10 6.42 -13.47
N SER A 174 -20.86 5.36 -13.21
CA SER A 174 -20.32 4.08 -12.76
C SER A 174 -19.44 3.41 -13.83
N LEU A 175 -19.86 3.46 -15.11
CA LEU A 175 -19.06 2.97 -16.24
C LEU A 175 -17.79 3.81 -16.44
N ALA A 176 -17.89 5.13 -16.34
CA ALA A 176 -16.73 6.03 -16.44
C ALA A 176 -15.69 5.73 -15.36
N LEU A 177 -16.11 5.52 -14.10
CA LEU A 177 -15.21 5.14 -13.02
C LEU A 177 -14.55 3.78 -13.25
N ARG A 178 -15.29 2.80 -13.78
CA ARG A 178 -14.73 1.48 -14.14
C ARG A 178 -13.73 1.58 -15.29
N TRP A 179 -14.02 2.42 -16.28
CA TRP A 179 -13.13 2.69 -17.40
C TRP A 179 -11.83 3.35 -16.92
N ASP A 180 -11.92 4.40 -16.11
CA ASP A 180 -10.77 5.05 -15.51
C ASP A 180 -9.90 4.05 -14.73
N TRP A 181 -10.53 3.20 -13.91
CA TRP A 181 -9.83 2.13 -13.20
C TRP A 181 -9.08 1.17 -14.14
N CYS A 182 -9.71 0.78 -15.24
CA CYS A 182 -9.08 -0.06 -16.28
C CYS A 182 -7.89 0.64 -16.93
N CYS A 183 -8.01 1.92 -17.28
CA CYS A 183 -6.94 2.73 -17.84
C CYS A 183 -5.76 2.87 -16.87
N VAL A 184 -6.03 3.20 -15.60
CA VAL A 184 -5.00 3.31 -14.56
C VAL A 184 -4.29 1.97 -14.36
N ARG A 185 -5.04 0.86 -14.32
CA ARG A 185 -4.46 -0.49 -14.20
C ARG A 185 -3.59 -0.84 -15.39
N LEU A 186 -4.02 -0.51 -16.62
CA LEU A 186 -3.25 -0.74 -17.83
C LEU A 186 -1.94 0.05 -17.77
N ARG A 187 -2.00 1.33 -17.43
CA ARG A 187 -0.80 2.18 -17.22
C ARG A 187 0.14 1.57 -16.19
N HIS A 188 -0.35 1.13 -15.04
CA HIS A 188 0.46 0.48 -14.00
C HIS A 188 1.13 -0.80 -14.48
N ARG A 189 0.44 -1.61 -15.29
CA ARG A 189 1.03 -2.80 -15.93
C ARG A 189 2.12 -2.43 -16.93
N LEU A 190 1.89 -1.43 -17.78
CA LEU A 190 2.89 -0.96 -18.74
C LEU A 190 4.14 -0.42 -18.02
N VAL A 191 3.96 0.38 -16.97
CA VAL A 191 5.06 0.88 -16.12
C VAL A 191 5.80 -0.28 -15.46
N PHE A 192 5.10 -1.29 -14.95
CA PHE A 192 5.73 -2.49 -14.38
C PHE A 192 6.57 -3.22 -15.43
N LEU A 193 6.01 -3.52 -16.61
CA LEU A 193 6.72 -4.22 -17.69
C LEU A 193 7.94 -3.44 -18.15
N TYR A 194 7.81 -2.12 -18.31
CA TYR A 194 8.91 -1.24 -18.66
C TYR A 194 10.02 -1.26 -17.59
N ARG A 195 9.68 -1.06 -16.32
CA ARG A 195 10.67 -1.10 -15.21
C ARG A 195 11.32 -2.47 -15.05
N ARG A 196 10.58 -3.55 -15.29
CA ARG A 196 11.08 -4.92 -15.16
C ARG A 196 11.97 -5.33 -16.33
N PHE A 197 11.52 -5.16 -17.56
CA PHE A 197 12.19 -5.73 -18.73
C PHE A 197 13.10 -4.75 -19.45
N TRP A 198 12.72 -3.46 -19.50
CA TRP A 198 13.53 -2.43 -20.17
C TRP A 198 14.59 -1.85 -19.23
N LEU A 199 14.17 -1.31 -18.07
CA LEU A 199 15.10 -0.71 -17.11
C LEU A 199 15.80 -1.75 -16.22
N ARG A 200 15.28 -2.97 -16.15
CA ARG A 200 15.81 -4.05 -15.29
C ARG A 200 15.96 -3.66 -13.80
N LYS A 201 15.08 -2.77 -13.32
CA LYS A 201 15.12 -2.22 -11.94
C LYS A 201 14.26 -2.99 -10.92
N LEU A 202 13.43 -3.93 -11.39
CA LEU A 202 12.61 -4.79 -10.53
C LEU A 202 13.24 -6.17 -10.45
N ASP A 203 14.27 -6.32 -9.63
CA ASP A 203 15.01 -7.56 -9.37
C ASP A 203 14.25 -8.50 -8.42
N TYR A 204 14.63 -9.77 -8.40
CA TYR A 204 14.07 -10.77 -7.49
C TYR A 204 15.05 -11.02 -6.34
N LEU A 205 14.54 -11.55 -5.21
CA LEU A 205 15.41 -12.12 -4.20
C LEU A 205 16.24 -13.25 -4.84
N SER A 206 17.55 -13.17 -4.73
CA SER A 206 18.45 -14.25 -5.15
C SER A 206 18.20 -15.46 -4.25
N SER A 207 17.84 -16.59 -4.86
CA SER A 207 17.71 -17.90 -4.20
C SER A 207 19.01 -18.37 -3.58
#